data_AF-A0A7S0NS12-F1
#
_entry.id   AF-A0A7S0NS12-F1
#
_cell.length_a   1.000
_cell.length_b   1.000
_cell.length_c   1.000
_cell.angle_alpha   90.00
_cell.angle_beta   90.00
_cell.angle_gamma   90.00
#
_symmetry.space_group_name_H-M   'P 1'
#
loop_
_entity.id
_entity.type
_entity.pdbx_description
1 polymer ?
#
loop_
_entity_poly.entity_id
_entity_poly.type
_entity_poly.pdbx_seq_one_letter_code
_entity_poly.pdbx_strand_id
1 'polypeptide(L)'
;PLDRSPSHLTPAAFHEMLASAAACSNGAAARADVLSGRHNSQPIVLLDVRNGYESAIGHFEAEGVVTYRPPLRQFSQLPRWLEQQRASFRGRRVLMYCTGGVRCEAASVLLRDLLSRKAQCDV
;
A
#
# COMPACT_ATOMS: atom_id res chain seq x y z
N PRO A 1 -9.70 -10.29 15.96
CA PRO A 1 -9.95 -9.66 14.64
C PRO A 1 -9.09 -8.40 14.49
N LEU A 2 -8.06 -8.44 13.64
CA LEU A 2 -7.18 -7.30 13.40
C LEU A 2 -8.00 -6.15 12.82
N ASP A 3 -8.00 -5.00 13.50
CA ASP A 3 -8.59 -3.78 13.00
C ASP A 3 -7.96 -3.43 11.64
N ARG A 4 -8.78 -3.46 10.58
CA ARG A 4 -8.37 -3.14 9.20
C ARG A 4 -8.69 -1.68 8.84
N SER A 5 -8.94 -0.85 9.83
CA SER A 5 -9.14 0.58 9.63
C SER A 5 -7.84 1.22 9.10
N PRO A 6 -7.93 2.23 8.23
CA PRO A 6 -6.77 3.01 7.83
C PRO A 6 -6.17 3.67 9.07
N SER A 7 -4.87 3.48 9.26
CA SER A 7 -4.11 4.16 10.29
C SER A 7 -3.23 5.21 9.64
N HIS A 8 -3.34 6.47 10.06
CA HIS A 8 -2.34 7.47 9.74
C HIS A 8 -1.05 7.16 10.45
N LEU A 9 0.05 7.21 9.70
CA LEU A 9 1.39 7.04 10.24
C LEU A 9 2.06 8.40 10.29
N THR A 10 2.84 8.63 11.34
CA THR A 10 3.80 9.74 11.34
C THR A 10 4.87 9.44 10.28
N PRO A 11 5.57 10.47 9.76
CA PRO A 11 6.66 10.25 8.82
C PRO A 11 7.70 9.25 9.34
N ALA A 12 8.10 9.36 10.61
CA ALA A 12 9.04 8.43 11.23
C ALA A 12 8.51 6.99 11.21
N ALA A 13 7.27 6.76 11.65
CA ALA A 13 6.66 5.43 11.67
C ALA A 13 6.50 4.85 10.25
N PHE A 14 6.23 5.69 9.24
CA PHE A 14 6.19 5.28 7.84
C PHE A 14 7.56 4.79 7.36
N HIS A 15 8.62 5.55 7.63
CA HIS A 15 9.99 5.17 7.27
C HIS A 15 10.44 3.89 7.97
N GLU A 16 10.16 3.75 9.27
CA GLU A 16 10.44 2.53 10.04
C GLU A 16 9.73 1.30 9.46
N MET A 17 8.45 1.45 9.10
CA MET A 17 7.67 0.36 8.51
C MET A 17 8.19 -0.02 7.13
N LEU A 18 8.54 0.96 6.29
CA LEU A 18 9.09 0.72 4.96
C LEU A 18 10.48 0.07 5.03
N ALA A 19 11.34 0.51 5.95
CA ALA A 19 12.65 -0.09 6.19
C ALA A 19 12.55 -1.52 6.74
N SER A 20 11.61 -1.75 7.66
CA SER A 20 11.34 -3.09 8.19
C SER A 20 10.86 -4.03 7.07
N ALA A 21 9.98 -3.55 6.19
CA ALA A 21 9.50 -4.33 5.05
C ALA A 21 10.64 -4.69 4.08
N ALA A 22 11.56 -3.76 3.83
CA ALA A 22 12.73 -3.99 2.99
C ALA A 22 13.66 -5.06 3.59
N ALA A 23 13.95 -4.98 4.89
CA ALA A 23 14.78 -5.96 5.59
C ALA A 23 14.18 -7.38 5.59
N CYS A 24 12.86 -7.50 5.53
CA CYS A 24 12.18 -8.78 5.50
C CYS A 24 12.33 -9.55 4.19
N SER A 25 12.57 -8.86 3.08
CA SER A 25 12.66 -9.46 1.74
C SER A 25 13.94 -10.28 1.52
N ASN A 26 15.01 -10.01 2.29
CA ASN A 26 16.33 -10.66 2.18
C ASN A 26 16.49 -11.93 3.04
N GLY A 27 15.39 -12.64 3.33
CA GLY A 27 15.42 -13.95 4.01
C GLY A 27 15.67 -13.92 5.53
N ALA A 28 15.87 -12.75 6.14
CA ALA A 28 16.17 -12.62 7.57
C ALA A 28 14.91 -12.55 8.49
N ALA A 29 13.73 -12.24 7.95
CA ALA A 29 12.54 -11.99 8.78
C ALA A 29 11.82 -13.22 9.31
N ALA A 30 12.12 -14.42 8.83
CA ALA A 30 11.56 -15.63 9.43
C ALA A 30 12.05 -15.85 10.88
N ARG A 31 13.17 -15.22 11.31
CA ARG A 31 13.75 -15.43 12.65
C ARG A 31 13.39 -14.35 13.68
N ALA A 32 13.07 -13.12 13.27
CA ALA A 32 12.71 -12.05 14.22
C ALA A 32 11.23 -12.12 14.65
N ASP A 33 10.35 -12.65 13.79
CA ASP A 33 8.90 -12.72 14.03
C ASP A 33 8.50 -13.73 15.13
N VAL A 34 9.38 -14.69 15.44
CA VAL A 34 9.18 -15.67 16.53
C VAL A 34 9.22 -15.00 17.92
N LEU A 35 9.92 -13.86 18.07
CA LEU A 35 10.10 -13.22 19.38
C LEU A 35 9.03 -12.17 19.75
N SER A 36 8.23 -11.67 18.79
CA SER A 36 7.29 -10.56 19.03
C SER A 36 5.80 -10.91 18.95
N GLY A 37 5.43 -12.18 18.70
CA GLY A 37 4.03 -12.64 18.77
C GLY A 37 3.03 -11.94 17.83
N ARG A 38 3.51 -11.13 16.88
CA ARG A 38 2.68 -10.40 15.91
C ARG A 38 2.66 -11.14 14.59
N HIS A 39 1.85 -12.19 14.55
CA HIS A 39 1.61 -12.99 13.35
C HIS A 39 0.77 -12.21 12.32
N ASN A 40 1.37 -11.25 11.60
CA ASN A 40 0.71 -10.62 10.46
C ASN A 40 1.66 -10.53 9.26
N SER A 41 2.02 -11.72 8.78
CA SER A 41 2.90 -12.03 7.65
C SER A 41 2.28 -11.70 6.28
N GLN A 42 1.57 -10.58 6.16
CA GLN A 42 1.07 -10.11 4.87
C GLN A 42 2.17 -9.30 4.17
N PRO A 43 2.48 -9.59 2.89
CA PRO A 43 3.46 -8.83 2.15
C PRO A 43 3.03 -7.36 2.07
N ILE A 44 3.99 -6.46 2.29
CA ILE A 44 3.77 -5.02 2.19
C ILE A 44 3.99 -4.59 0.74
N VAL A 45 3.10 -3.73 0.24
CA VAL A 45 3.28 -3.03 -1.03
C VAL A 45 3.20 -1.53 -0.79
N LEU A 46 3.99 -0.78 -1.56
CA LEU A 46 4.01 0.67 -1.50
C LEU A 46 3.17 1.24 -2.66
N LEU A 47 2.33 2.24 -2.37
CA LEU A 47 1.46 2.90 -3.35
C LEU A 47 1.63 4.41 -3.29
N ASP A 48 2.21 5.00 -4.33
CA ASP A 48 2.23 6.46 -4.52
C ASP A 48 0.89 6.90 -5.09
N VAL A 49 0.06 7.63 -4.33
CA VAL A 49 -1.25 8.12 -4.82
C VAL A 49 -1.17 9.56 -5.34
N ARG A 50 0.04 10.08 -5.59
CA ARG A 50 0.23 11.38 -6.21
C ARG A 50 -0.02 11.32 -7.72
N ASN A 51 -0.04 12.50 -8.35
CA ASN A 51 -0.08 12.57 -9.80
C ASN A 51 1.28 12.11 -10.37
N GLY A 52 1.26 11.59 -11.60
CA GLY A 52 2.45 11.05 -12.24
C GLY A 52 3.59 12.06 -12.38
N TYR A 53 3.28 13.35 -12.53
CA TYR A 53 4.31 14.39 -12.59
C TYR A 53 5.02 14.59 -11.24
N GLU A 54 4.33 14.41 -10.10
CA GLU A 54 4.95 14.50 -8.77
C GLU A 54 5.88 13.29 -8.54
N SER A 55 5.43 12.11 -8.94
CA SER A 55 6.22 10.87 -8.86
C SER A 55 7.42 10.84 -9.81
N ALA A 56 7.34 11.57 -10.93
CA ALA A 56 8.44 11.69 -11.90
C ALA A 56 9.57 12.58 -11.37
N ILE A 57 9.26 13.58 -10.54
CA ILE A 57 10.28 14.41 -9.85
C ILE A 57 11.04 13.57 -8.82
N GLY A 58 10.33 12.67 -8.11
CA GLY A 58 10.93 11.76 -7.15
C GLY A 58 9.87 10.96 -6.41
N HIS A 59 10.23 9.78 -5.93
CA HIS A 59 9.34 8.88 -5.21
C HIS A 59 10.13 7.99 -4.25
N PHE A 60 9.43 7.35 -3.32
CA PHE A 60 10.06 6.39 -2.43
C PHE A 60 10.23 5.05 -3.14
N GLU A 61 11.38 4.43 -2.94
CA GLU A 61 11.67 3.05 -3.31
C GLU A 61 12.25 2.33 -2.10
N ALA A 62 11.97 1.03 -1.99
CA ALA A 62 12.53 0.19 -0.96
C ALA A 62 12.80 -1.20 -1.54
N GLU A 63 14.01 -1.69 -1.31
CA GLU A 63 14.45 -2.98 -1.85
C GLU A 63 13.51 -4.11 -1.40
N GLY A 64 13.10 -4.95 -2.35
CA GLY A 64 12.18 -6.07 -2.08
C GLY A 64 10.75 -5.68 -1.71
N VAL A 65 10.39 -4.39 -1.75
CA VAL A 65 9.01 -3.90 -1.62
C VAL A 65 8.50 -3.45 -2.98
N VAL A 66 7.45 -4.10 -3.48
CA VAL A 66 6.83 -3.71 -4.74
C VAL A 66 6.20 -2.32 -4.59
N THR A 67 6.62 -1.39 -5.43
CA THR A 67 6.13 -0.01 -5.45
C THR A 67 5.28 0.25 -6.69
N TYR A 68 4.05 0.70 -6.48
CA TYR A 68 3.12 1.10 -7.52
C TYR A 68 3.05 2.61 -7.64
N ARG A 69 3.26 3.11 -8.85
CA ARG A 69 3.17 4.53 -9.21
C ARG A 69 2.18 4.70 -10.37
N PRO A 70 0.89 4.91 -10.08
CA PRO A 70 -0.12 5.10 -11.10
C PRO A 70 0.21 6.34 -11.94
N PRO A 71 0.18 6.27 -13.28
CA PRO A 71 0.49 7.41 -14.15
C PRO A 71 -0.70 8.37 -14.26
N LEU A 72 -1.17 8.91 -13.12
CA LEU A 72 -2.36 9.76 -13.05
C LEU A 72 -2.05 11.17 -13.55
N ARG A 73 -2.89 11.70 -14.42
CA ARG A 73 -2.97 13.15 -14.67
C ARG A 73 -3.87 13.84 -13.66
N GLN A 74 -4.91 13.13 -13.20
CA GLN A 74 -5.90 13.63 -12.24
C GLN A 74 -6.27 12.51 -11.27
N PHE A 75 -6.54 12.87 -10.01
CA PHE A 75 -6.89 11.90 -8.97
C PHE A 75 -8.18 11.10 -9.28
N SER A 76 -9.13 11.69 -10.00
CA SER A 76 -10.35 11.03 -10.48
C SER A 76 -10.10 9.79 -11.34
N GLN A 77 -8.89 9.61 -11.86
CA GLN A 77 -8.48 8.45 -12.65
C GLN A 77 -8.06 7.26 -11.78
N LEU A 78 -7.76 7.49 -10.49
CA LEU A 78 -7.29 6.48 -9.56
C LEU A 78 -8.25 5.28 -9.42
N PRO A 79 -9.58 5.44 -9.28
CA PRO A 79 -10.49 4.29 -9.14
C PRO A 79 -10.39 3.31 -10.30
N ARG A 80 -10.34 3.80 -11.53
CA ARG A 80 -10.20 2.97 -12.74
C ARG A 80 -8.87 2.22 -12.74
N TRP A 81 -7.79 2.90 -12.35
CA TRP A 81 -6.47 2.28 -12.26
C TRP A 81 -6.42 1.19 -11.17
N LEU A 82 -7.04 1.42 -10.01
CA LEU A 82 -7.12 0.44 -8.92
C LEU A 82 -7.90 -0.81 -9.32
N GLU A 83 -8.97 -0.69 -10.12
CA GLU A 83 -9.72 -1.85 -10.62
C GLU A 83 -8.85 -2.72 -11.54
N GLN A 84 -8.08 -2.09 -12.43
CA GLN A 84 -7.16 -2.80 -13.32
C GLN A 84 -6.04 -3.52 -12.53
N GLN A 85 -5.64 -2.96 -11.39
CA GLN A 85 -4.57 -3.49 -10.54
C GLN A 85 -5.11 -4.24 -9.31
N ARG A 86 -6.39 -4.59 -9.29
CA ARG A 86 -7.06 -5.15 -8.12
C ARG A 86 -6.37 -6.39 -7.54
N ALA A 87 -5.91 -7.28 -8.41
CA ALA A 87 -5.20 -8.50 -8.02
C ALA A 87 -3.91 -8.20 -7.25
N SER A 88 -3.23 -7.09 -7.56
CA SER A 88 -1.97 -6.67 -6.95
C SER A 88 -2.10 -6.31 -5.46
N PHE A 89 -3.30 -5.97 -5.00
CA PHE A 89 -3.55 -5.51 -3.62
C PHE A 89 -4.27 -6.54 -2.75
N ARG A 90 -4.81 -7.62 -3.33
CA ARG A 90 -5.50 -8.66 -2.56
C ARG A 90 -4.53 -9.40 -1.65
N GLY A 91 -4.90 -9.54 -0.37
CA GLY A 91 -4.08 -10.23 0.63
C GLY A 91 -2.74 -9.54 0.90
N ARG A 92 -2.61 -8.25 0.59
CA ARG A 92 -1.40 -7.47 0.85
C ARG A 92 -1.70 -6.34 1.79
N ARG A 93 -0.70 -5.92 2.56
CA ARG A 93 -0.78 -4.72 3.38
C ARG A 93 -0.29 -3.53 2.55
N VAL A 94 -1.14 -2.54 2.33
CA VAL A 94 -0.83 -1.41 1.45
C VAL A 94 -0.37 -0.22 2.27
N LEU A 95 0.88 0.16 2.08
CA LEU A 95 1.45 1.40 2.58
C LEU A 95 1.30 2.46 1.49
N MET A 96 0.65 3.58 1.77
CA MET A 96 0.39 4.62 0.78
C MET A 96 0.84 5.99 1.26
N TYR A 97 1.26 6.84 0.33
CA TYR A 97 1.69 8.20 0.65
C TYR A 97 1.25 9.22 -0.40
N CYS A 98 1.09 10.45 0.05
CA CYS A 98 0.91 11.62 -0.79
C CYS A 98 1.48 12.86 -0.10
N THR A 99 1.45 14.00 -0.77
CA THR A 99 2.07 15.25 -0.28
C THR A 99 1.50 15.75 1.05
N GLY A 100 0.21 15.51 1.33
CA GLY A 100 -0.49 16.11 2.48
C GLY A 100 -1.62 15.26 3.08
N GLY A 101 -1.58 13.93 2.93
CA GLY A 101 -2.55 12.99 3.51
C GLY A 101 -3.91 12.87 2.81
N VAL A 102 -4.51 13.97 2.30
CA VAL A 102 -5.90 13.97 1.80
C VAL A 102 -6.20 12.93 0.70
N ARG A 103 -5.26 12.68 -0.21
CA ARG A 103 -5.42 11.66 -1.26
C ARG A 103 -5.34 10.24 -0.70
N CYS A 104 -4.51 10.02 0.33
CA CYS A 104 -4.42 8.73 1.00
C CYS A 104 -5.74 8.38 1.69
N GLU A 105 -6.42 9.36 2.28
CA GLU A 105 -7.72 9.15 2.93
C GLU A 105 -8.75 8.61 1.95
N ALA A 106 -8.95 9.33 0.84
CA ALA A 106 -9.87 8.94 -0.20
C ALA A 106 -9.46 7.60 -0.85
N ALA A 107 -8.17 7.44 -1.17
CA ALA A 107 -7.65 6.22 -1.77
C ALA A 107 -7.83 4.99 -0.86
N SER A 108 -7.67 5.15 0.45
CA SER A 108 -7.85 4.05 1.41
C SER A 108 -9.28 3.53 1.44
N VAL A 109 -10.27 4.43 1.30
CA VAL A 109 -11.69 4.08 1.23
C VAL A 109 -11.98 3.40 -0.10
N LEU A 110 -11.53 3.99 -1.21
CA LEU A 110 -11.69 3.43 -2.55
C LEU A 110 -11.14 2.01 -2.65
N LEU A 111 -9.91 1.80 -2.16
CA LEU A 111 -9.26 0.51 -2.22
C LEU A 111 -9.97 -0.53 -1.35
N ARG A 112 -10.40 -0.16 -0.13
CA ARG A 112 -11.16 -1.08 0.74
C ARG A 112 -12.49 -1.47 0.12
N ASP A 113 -13.23 -0.51 -0.41
CA ASP A 113 -14.50 -0.77 -1.09
C ASP A 113 -14.30 -1.71 -2.29
N LEU A 114 -13.33 -1.39 -3.15
CA LEU A 114 -12.95 -2.20 -4.31
C LEU A 114 -12.55 -3.64 -3.93
N LEU A 115 -11.79 -3.82 -2.85
CA LEU A 115 -11.40 -5.15 -2.37
C LEU A 115 -12.54 -5.91 -1.68
N SER A 116 -13.52 -5.21 -1.10
CA SER A 116 -14.66 -5.78 -0.39
C SER A 116 -15.82 -6.19 -1.29
N ARG A 117 -15.94 -5.60 -2.49
CA ARG A 117 -16.89 -6.04 -3.52
C ARG A 117 -16.65 -7.52 -3.82
N LYS A 118 -17.58 -8.43 -3.49
CA LYS A 118 -17.55 -9.81 -4.01
C LYS A 118 -17.37 -9.76 -5.53
N ALA A 119 -16.61 -10.69 -6.10
CA ALA A 119 -16.56 -10.83 -7.56
C ALA A 119 -18.01 -10.85 -8.05
N GLN A 120 -18.41 -9.83 -8.80
CA GLN A 120 -19.74 -9.74 -9.37
C GLN A 120 -19.92 -11.00 -10.20
N CYS A 121 -20.99 -11.74 -9.95
CA CYS A 121 -21.41 -12.85 -10.80
C CYS A 121 -21.56 -12.32 -12.22
N ASP A 122 -20.76 -12.85 -13.15
CA ASP A 122 -21.02 -12.75 -14.57
C ASP A 122 -22.39 -13.39 -14.82
N VAL A 123 -23.34 -12.59 -15.32
CA VAL A 123 -24.65 -13.04 -15.82
C VAL A 123 -24.51 -13.34 -17.30
#